data_AF-A0A2R7R5S1-F1
#
_entry.id   AF-A0A2R7R5S1-F1
#
_cell.length_a   1.000
_cell.length_b   1.000
_cell.length_c   1.000
_cell.angle_alpha   90.00
_cell.angle_beta   90.00
_cell.angle_gamma   90.00
#
_symmetry.space_group_name_H-M   'P 1'
#
loop_
_entity.id
_entity.type
_entity.pdbx_description
1 polymer ?
#
loop_
_entity_poly.entity_id
_entity_poly.type
_entity_poly.pdbx_seq_one_letter_code
_entity_poly.pdbx_strand_id
1 'polypeptide(L)'
;MRREADGWLDTLALTTRINAQVAAVTVHAAAGYAGTAQALAAPDVSDRAQEMAVVAEVACALTVGERTAGALLAESLTLTTDLPLTLSALTAGSLS
;
A
#
# COMPACT_ATOMS: atom_id res chain seq x y z
N MET A 1 1.35 -35.55 -13.61
CA MET A 1 -0.03 -35.55 -13.09
C MET A 1 -0.14 -35.04 -11.65
N ARG A 2 -0.15 -35.83 -10.56
CA ARG A 2 -0.32 -35.25 -9.20
C ARG A 2 0.77 -34.25 -8.80
N ARG A 3 2.04 -34.69 -8.85
CA ARG A 3 3.22 -33.84 -8.58
C ARG A 3 3.28 -32.55 -9.42
N GLU A 4 2.70 -32.59 -10.61
CA GLU A 4 2.68 -31.48 -11.54
C GLU A 4 1.55 -30.51 -11.20
N ALA A 5 0.37 -31.02 -10.83
CA ALA A 5 -0.71 -30.22 -10.27
C ALA A 5 -0.27 -29.51 -8.97
N ASP A 6 0.46 -30.22 -8.10
CA ASP A 6 1.01 -29.65 -6.87
C ASP A 6 1.98 -28.49 -7.18
N GLY A 7 2.86 -28.65 -8.18
CA GLY A 7 3.77 -27.57 -8.60
C GLY A 7 3.05 -26.32 -9.13
N TRP A 8 1.90 -26.47 -9.80
CA TRP A 8 1.08 -25.32 -10.21
C TRP A 8 0.44 -24.60 -9.02
N LEU A 9 -0.03 -25.34 -8.01
CA LEU A 9 -0.55 -24.76 -6.78
C LEU A 9 0.55 -24.05 -5.97
N ASP A 10 1.75 -24.63 -5.89
CA ASP A 10 2.91 -24.01 -5.25
C ASP A 10 3.29 -22.69 -5.94
N THR A 11 3.17 -22.62 -7.28
CA THR A 11 3.42 -21.38 -8.04
C THR A 11 2.38 -20.30 -7.73
N LEU A 12 1.10 -20.67 -7.57
CA LEU A 12 0.06 -19.73 -7.15
C LEU A 12 0.30 -19.24 -5.71
N ALA A 13 0.70 -20.13 -4.80
CA ALA A 13 1.06 -19.75 -3.43
C ALA A 13 2.29 -18.83 -3.36
N LEU A 14 3.27 -19.02 -4.25
CA LEU A 14 4.38 -18.07 -4.39
C LEU A 14 3.89 -16.70 -4.89
N THR A 15 2.93 -16.68 -5.80
CA THR A 15 2.36 -15.43 -6.34
C THR A 15 1.64 -14.63 -5.26
N THR A 16 0.88 -15.27 -4.37
CA THR A 16 0.25 -14.56 -3.24
C THR A 16 1.28 -13.93 -2.31
N ARG A 17 2.38 -14.66 -2.04
CA ARG A 17 3.51 -14.13 -1.27
C ARG A 17 4.11 -12.87 -1.92
N ILE A 18 4.38 -12.91 -3.22
CA ILE A 18 4.93 -11.78 -3.95
C ILE A 18 3.96 -10.59 -3.92
N ASN A 19 2.66 -10.84 -4.11
CA ASN A 19 1.65 -9.79 -4.06
C ASN A 19 1.59 -9.12 -2.69
N ALA A 20 1.70 -9.88 -1.60
CA ALA A 20 1.78 -9.32 -0.25
C ALA A 20 3.00 -8.40 -0.06
N GLN A 21 4.15 -8.78 -0.62
CA GLN A 21 5.35 -7.97 -0.57
C GLN A 21 5.22 -6.68 -1.41
N VAL A 22 4.60 -6.76 -2.59
CA VAL A 22 4.27 -5.59 -3.40
C VAL A 22 3.31 -4.67 -2.65
N ALA A 23 2.30 -5.23 -1.97
CA ALA A 23 1.39 -4.46 -1.14
C ALA A 23 2.12 -3.74 0.00
N ALA A 24 3.06 -4.42 0.69
CA ALA A 24 3.87 -3.81 1.74
C ALA A 24 4.70 -2.62 1.22
N VAL A 25 5.34 -2.77 0.06
CA VAL A 25 6.08 -1.68 -0.60
C VAL A 25 5.15 -0.51 -0.95
N THR A 26 3.98 -0.82 -1.50
CA THR A 26 2.97 0.18 -1.87
C THR A 26 2.49 0.97 -0.66
N VAL A 27 2.21 0.28 0.46
CA VAL A 27 1.84 0.89 1.74
C VAL A 27 2.93 1.81 2.26
N HIS A 28 4.18 1.34 2.28
CA HIS A 28 5.30 2.13 2.76
C HIS A 28 5.52 3.38 1.92
N ALA A 29 5.46 3.26 0.59
CA ALA A 29 5.59 4.38 -0.33
C ALA A 29 4.44 5.39 -0.20
N ALA A 30 3.20 4.92 -0.09
CA ALA A 30 2.03 5.80 0.08
C ALA A 30 2.09 6.59 1.40
N ALA A 31 2.42 5.93 2.51
CA ALA A 31 2.61 6.62 3.80
C ALA A 31 3.78 7.62 3.76
N GLY A 32 4.92 7.23 3.17
CA GLY A 32 6.08 8.10 3.02
C GLY A 32 5.79 9.33 2.15
N TYR A 33 5.07 9.15 1.05
CA TYR A 33 4.63 10.26 0.20
C TYR A 33 3.66 11.18 0.94
N ALA A 34 2.63 10.63 1.60
CA ALA A 34 1.65 11.43 2.34
C ALA A 34 2.30 12.27 3.45
N GLY A 35 3.22 11.68 4.23
CA GLY A 35 3.98 12.40 5.25
C GLY A 35 4.88 13.49 4.66
N THR A 36 5.55 13.21 3.54
CA THR A 36 6.38 14.20 2.83
C THR A 36 5.54 15.34 2.26
N ALA A 37 4.40 15.03 1.64
CA ALA A 37 3.48 16.01 1.08
C ALA A 37 2.91 16.91 2.18
N GLN A 38 2.55 16.35 3.34
CA GLN A 38 2.11 17.13 4.49
C GLN A 38 3.20 18.07 5.01
N ALA A 39 4.46 17.60 5.07
CA ALA A 39 5.59 18.43 5.50
C ALA A 39 5.92 19.57 4.52
N LEU A 40 5.56 19.42 3.24
CA LEU A 40 5.76 20.41 2.18
C LEU A 40 4.54 21.31 1.95
N ALA A 41 3.42 21.06 2.62
CA ALA A 41 2.18 21.83 2.42
C ALA A 41 2.40 23.32 2.76
N ALA A 42 1.91 24.21 1.89
CA ALA A 42 2.00 25.64 2.12
C ALA A 42 1.06 26.05 3.28
N PRO A 43 1.42 27.06 4.10
CA PRO A 43 0.67 27.41 5.31
C PRO A 43 -0.78 27.85 5.08
N ASP A 44 -1.10 28.29 3.87
CA ASP A 44 -2.42 28.78 3.45
C ASP A 44 -3.30 27.69 2.81
N VAL A 45 -2.73 26.52 2.49
CA VAL A 45 -3.49 25.40 1.97
C VAL A 45 -4.29 24.76 3.12
N SER A 46 -5.59 24.63 2.94
CA SER A 46 -6.42 23.90 3.91
C SER A 46 -6.08 22.41 3.92
N ASP A 47 -6.11 21.77 5.10
CA ASP A 47 -5.88 20.33 5.26
C ASP A 47 -6.70 19.49 4.28
N ARG A 48 -7.97 19.84 4.09
CA ARG A 48 -8.86 19.12 3.17
C ARG A 48 -8.37 19.18 1.72
N ALA A 49 -7.89 20.34 1.27
CA ALA A 49 -7.34 20.49 -0.08
C ALA A 49 -6.04 19.70 -0.26
N GLN A 50 -5.19 19.68 0.77
CA GLN A 50 -3.97 18.87 0.78
C GLN A 50 -4.27 17.38 0.71
N GLU A 51 -5.23 16.89 1.51
CA GLU A 51 -5.69 15.50 1.47
C GLU A 51 -6.22 15.12 0.08
N MET A 52 -7.03 15.99 -0.55
CA MET A 52 -7.54 15.75 -1.92
C MET A 52 -6.40 15.63 -2.93
N ALA A 53 -5.42 16.52 -2.86
CA ALA A 53 -4.27 16.49 -3.75
C ALA A 53 -3.47 15.19 -3.58
N VAL A 54 -3.19 14.78 -2.34
CA VAL A 54 -2.47 13.52 -2.06
C VAL A 54 -3.24 12.31 -2.59
N VAL A 55 -4.56 12.25 -2.39
CA VAL A 55 -5.39 11.16 -2.93
C VAL A 55 -5.34 11.13 -4.46
N ALA A 56 -5.47 12.28 -5.13
CA ALA A 56 -5.45 12.37 -6.59
C ALA A 56 -4.09 11.95 -7.19
N GLU A 57 -2.97 12.38 -6.58
CA GLU A 57 -1.62 12.02 -7.01
C GLU A 57 -1.35 10.52 -6.87
N VAL A 58 -1.72 9.93 -5.72
CA VAL A 58 -1.58 8.48 -5.50
C VAL A 58 -2.48 7.68 -6.44
N ALA A 59 -3.71 8.14 -6.66
CA ALA A 59 -4.63 7.53 -7.62
C ALA A 59 -4.05 7.52 -9.03
N CYS A 60 -3.50 8.65 -9.47
CA CYS A 60 -2.84 8.81 -10.76
C CYS A 60 -1.62 7.87 -10.89
N ALA A 61 -0.71 7.90 -9.91
CA ALA A 61 0.52 7.11 -9.92
C ALA A 61 0.27 5.60 -9.96
N LEU A 62 -0.78 5.13 -9.26
CA LEU A 62 -1.15 3.71 -9.21
C LEU A 62 -2.17 3.32 -10.29
N THR A 63 -2.65 4.26 -11.09
CA THR A 63 -3.68 4.04 -12.12
C THR A 63 -5.00 3.48 -11.56
N VAL A 64 -5.40 3.95 -10.38
CA VAL A 64 -6.63 3.52 -9.67
C VAL A 64 -7.60 4.69 -9.48
N GLY A 65 -8.83 4.39 -9.04
CA GLY A 65 -9.78 5.43 -8.66
C GLY A 65 -9.41 6.09 -7.32
N GLU A 66 -9.78 7.36 -7.15
CA GLU A 66 -9.53 8.14 -5.92
C GLU A 66 -10.07 7.46 -4.65
N ARG A 67 -11.22 6.78 -4.73
CA ARG A 67 -11.76 6.01 -3.60
C ARG A 67 -10.78 4.92 -3.13
N THR A 68 -10.20 4.19 -4.08
CA THR A 68 -9.22 3.13 -3.79
C THR A 68 -7.94 3.73 -3.22
N ALA A 69 -7.44 4.82 -3.80
CA ALA A 69 -6.27 5.52 -3.29
C ALA A 69 -6.47 6.07 -1.88
N GLY A 70 -7.64 6.66 -1.59
CA GLY A 70 -7.99 7.15 -0.25
C GLY A 70 -8.05 6.03 0.79
N ALA A 71 -8.64 4.88 0.45
CA ALA A 71 -8.64 3.70 1.32
C ALA A 71 -7.22 3.20 1.58
N LEU A 72 -6.40 3.06 0.51
CA LEU A 72 -5.00 2.67 0.62
C LEU A 72 -4.22 3.61 1.54
N LEU A 73 -4.40 4.93 1.41
CA LEU A 73 -3.70 5.92 2.24
C LEU A 73 -4.06 5.77 3.73
N ALA A 74 -5.35 5.56 4.04
CA ALA A 74 -5.80 5.34 5.41
C ALA A 74 -5.25 4.02 6.00
N GLU A 75 -5.28 2.94 5.23
CA GLU A 75 -4.68 1.66 5.60
C GLU A 75 -3.16 1.77 5.76
N SER A 76 -2.51 2.55 4.90
CA SER A 76 -1.05 2.75 4.93
C SER A 76 -0.62 3.48 6.20
N LEU A 77 -1.36 4.51 6.60
CA LEU A 77 -1.15 5.19 7.88
C LEU A 77 -1.28 4.19 9.03
N THR A 78 -2.40 3.45 9.10
CA THR A 78 -2.65 2.46 10.15
C THR A 78 -1.55 1.39 10.22
N LEU A 79 -1.11 0.85 9.09
CA LEU A 79 -0.08 -0.19 9.03
C LEU A 79 1.32 0.32 9.43
N THR A 80 1.62 1.59 9.16
CA THR A 80 2.93 2.18 9.47
C THR A 80 3.00 2.75 10.88
N THR A 81 1.88 3.15 11.49
CA THR A 81 1.84 3.71 12.85
C THR A 81 1.38 2.72 13.91
N ASP A 82 0.29 1.99 13.64
CA ASP A 82 -0.44 1.25 14.68
C ASP A 82 -0.19 -0.25 14.59
N LEU A 83 0.09 -0.76 13.38
CA LEU A 83 0.27 -2.19 13.12
C LEU A 83 1.63 -2.54 12.46
N PRO A 84 2.78 -2.07 13.00
CA PRO A 84 4.09 -2.27 12.36
C PRO A 84 4.50 -3.76 12.24
N LEU A 85 4.03 -4.62 13.17
CA LEU A 85 4.25 -6.07 13.07
C LEU A 85 3.46 -6.70 11.92
N THR A 86 2.26 -6.21 11.63
CA THR A 86 1.46 -6.63 10.47
C THR A 86 2.16 -6.22 9.18
N LEU A 87 2.66 -4.98 9.10
CA LEU A 87 3.45 -4.52 7.95
C LEU A 87 4.72 -5.36 7.75
N SER A 88 5.39 -5.74 8.85
CA SER A 88 6.55 -6.64 8.79
C SER A 88 6.18 -8.03 8.27
N ALA A 89 5.03 -8.57 8.68
CA ALA A 89 4.54 -9.86 8.20
C ALA A 89 4.14 -9.85 6.71
N LEU A 90 3.55 -8.75 6.22
CA LEU A 90 3.30 -8.51 4.79
C LEU A 90 4.62 -8.45 4.01
N THR A 91 5.61 -7.72 4.55
CA THR A 91 6.95 -7.59 3.93
C THR A 91 7.69 -8.93 3.83
N ALA A 92 7.54 -9.79 4.85
CA ALA A 92 8.06 -11.16 4.82
C ALA A 92 7.25 -12.09 3.89
N GLY A 93 6.06 -11.66 3.46
CA GLY A 93 5.08 -12.46 2.72
C GLY A 93 4.55 -13.65 3.53
N SER A 94 4.62 -13.56 4.87
CA SER A 94 4.01 -14.53 5.78
C SER A 94 2.53 -14.26 6.02
N LEU A 95 2.09 -13.04 5.72
CA LEU A 95 0.71 -12.60 5.69
C LEU A 95 0.42 -12.09 4.27
N SER A 96 -0.76 -12.41 3.72
CA SER A 96 -1.22 -12.02 2.39
C SER A 96 -2.63 -11.49 2.45
#